data_AF-A0AAD4GUF2-F1
#
_entry.id   AF-A0AAD4GUF2-F1
#
_cell.length_a   1.000
_cell.length_b   1.000
_cell.length_c   1.000
_cell.angle_alpha   90.00
_cell.angle_beta   90.00
_cell.angle_gamma   90.00
#
_symmetry.space_group_name_H-M   'P 1'
#
loop_
_entity.id
_entity.type
_entity.pdbx_description
1 polymer ?
#
loop_
_entity_poly.entity_id
_entity_poly.type
_entity_poly.pdbx_seq_one_letter_code
_entity_poly.pdbx_strand_id
1 'polypeptide(L)'
;MKLSLAAASSFVAASVAASLPEAFTLVAQGGHTVLTDGTNAVISHNVSDTLPILILHGANGGATYTRQGSPPTAWQNLYVIAGADKPIGLTIPHSGALPDNAKTSGFAMTDDGWLTFEGEQAFAPTTEVDEHQNIVYLGANNGGYQQAPIWVKECRGC
;
A
#
# COMPACT_ATOMS: atom_id res chain seq x y z
N MET A 1 -28.76 -7.83 -44.31
CA MET A 1 -27.40 -8.31 -43.98
C MET A 1 -27.36 -8.52 -42.47
N LYS A 2 -27.01 -9.73 -42.01
CA LYS A 2 -26.84 -10.05 -40.58
C LYS A 2 -25.41 -9.67 -40.18
N LEU A 3 -25.26 -8.73 -39.25
CA LEU A 3 -23.98 -8.44 -38.60
C LEU A 3 -24.03 -9.04 -37.20
N SER A 4 -23.34 -10.17 -37.04
CA SER A 4 -23.08 -10.76 -35.72
C SER A 4 -21.97 -9.95 -35.05
N LEU A 5 -22.27 -9.40 -33.87
CA LEU A 5 -21.30 -8.78 -32.99
C LEU A 5 -20.78 -9.88 -32.04
N ALA A 6 -19.53 -10.31 -32.22
CA ALA A 6 -18.88 -11.22 -31.29
C ALA A 6 -18.53 -10.44 -30.02
N ALA A 7 -19.07 -10.87 -28.88
CA ALA A 7 -18.68 -10.38 -27.57
C ALA A 7 -17.25 -10.87 -27.29
N ALA A 8 -16.29 -9.95 -27.21
CA ALA A 8 -14.96 -10.25 -26.71
C ALA A 8 -15.05 -10.39 -25.19
N SER A 9 -15.11 -11.63 -24.69
CA SER A 9 -14.93 -11.93 -23.28
C SER A 9 -13.46 -11.69 -22.93
N SER A 10 -13.17 -10.58 -22.24
CA SER A 10 -11.85 -10.36 -21.63
C SER A 10 -11.67 -11.39 -20.52
N PHE A 11 -10.79 -12.37 -20.74
CA PHE A 11 -10.27 -13.21 -19.68
C PHE A 11 -9.51 -12.32 -18.70
N VAL A 12 -10.08 -12.10 -17.51
CA VAL A 12 -9.29 -11.65 -16.35
C VAL A 12 -8.45 -12.86 -15.98
N ALA A 13 -7.19 -12.89 -16.41
CA ALA A 13 -6.24 -13.83 -15.88
C ALA A 13 -6.16 -13.56 -14.37
N ALA A 14 -6.53 -14.55 -13.55
CA ALA A 14 -6.25 -14.49 -12.13
C ALA A 14 -4.72 -14.50 -11.98
N SER A 15 -4.11 -13.33 -11.88
CA SER A 15 -2.70 -13.20 -11.55
C SER A 15 -2.52 -13.81 -10.17
N VAL A 16 -1.74 -14.88 -10.08
CA VAL A 16 -1.27 -15.40 -8.79
C VAL A 16 -0.45 -14.29 -8.17
N ALA A 17 -0.95 -13.67 -7.10
CA ALA A 17 -0.22 -12.57 -6.46
C ALA A 17 1.13 -13.09 -5.97
N ALA A 18 2.21 -12.48 -6.43
CA ALA A 18 3.55 -12.75 -5.98
C ALA A 18 3.72 -12.26 -4.53
N SER A 19 4.54 -12.97 -3.76
CA SER A 19 4.88 -12.55 -2.40
C SER A 19 5.64 -11.23 -2.43
N LEU A 20 5.40 -10.39 -1.43
CA LEU A 20 6.20 -9.18 -1.21
C LEU A 20 7.69 -9.53 -1.04
N PRO A 21 8.61 -8.64 -1.48
CA PRO A 21 10.03 -8.80 -1.18
C PRO A 21 10.32 -8.76 0.33
N GLU A 22 11.47 -9.30 0.74
CA GLU A 22 11.92 -9.27 2.15
C GLU A 22 12.07 -7.84 2.67
N ALA A 23 12.56 -6.92 1.84
CA ALA A 23 12.62 -5.49 2.10
C ALA A 23 12.21 -4.71 0.84
N PHE A 24 11.33 -3.74 0.99
CA PHE A 24 10.82 -2.94 -0.12
C PHE A 24 10.34 -1.57 0.32
N THR A 25 10.18 -0.65 -0.62
CA THR A 25 9.45 0.59 -0.42
C THR A 25 8.29 0.68 -1.40
N LEU A 26 7.40 1.64 -1.17
CA LEU A 26 6.27 1.91 -2.04
C LEU A 26 6.54 3.15 -2.87
N VAL A 27 6.11 3.14 -4.12
CA VAL A 27 6.24 4.28 -5.04
C VAL A 27 4.87 4.57 -5.63
N ALA A 28 4.36 5.76 -5.36
CA ALA A 28 3.12 6.23 -5.94
C ALA A 28 3.30 6.72 -7.38
N GLN A 29 2.18 6.96 -8.07
CA GLN A 29 2.22 7.58 -9.40
C GLN A 29 3.01 8.89 -9.39
N GLY A 30 3.65 9.22 -10.52
CA GLY A 30 4.57 10.35 -10.61
C GLY A 30 5.98 10.06 -10.07
N GLY A 31 6.23 8.84 -9.56
CA GLY A 31 7.54 8.44 -9.05
C GLY A 31 7.81 8.88 -7.61
N HIS A 32 6.78 9.32 -6.89
CA HIS A 32 6.90 9.74 -5.51
C HIS A 32 7.13 8.54 -4.59
N THR A 33 8.31 8.48 -3.97
CA THR A 33 8.59 7.49 -2.92
C THR A 33 7.71 7.76 -1.70
N VAL A 34 7.08 6.72 -1.19
CA VAL A 34 6.21 6.80 -0.02
C VAL A 34 7.06 6.94 1.25
N LEU A 35 6.70 7.93 2.06
CA LEU A 35 7.30 8.24 3.34
C LEU A 35 6.35 7.79 4.46
N THR A 36 6.76 7.99 5.71
CA THR A 36 5.87 7.82 6.86
C THR A 36 6.08 8.88 7.92
N ASP A 37 4.97 9.34 8.50
CA ASP A 37 4.95 10.19 9.71
C ASP A 37 5.09 9.35 11.00
N GLY A 38 5.27 8.03 10.88
CA GLY A 38 5.30 7.05 11.97
C GLY A 38 3.93 6.45 12.31
N THR A 39 2.85 6.92 11.69
CA THR A 39 1.48 6.41 11.87
C THR A 39 0.83 6.00 10.56
N ASN A 40 1.10 6.69 9.46
CA ASN A 40 0.51 6.47 8.15
C ASN A 40 1.59 6.40 7.07
N ALA A 41 1.22 5.82 5.93
CA ALA A 41 2.01 5.95 4.70
C ALA A 41 1.58 7.21 3.95
N VAL A 42 2.55 8.04 3.56
CA VAL A 42 2.28 9.36 2.98
C VAL A 42 3.12 9.65 1.74
N ILE A 43 2.61 10.52 0.87
CA ILE A 43 3.35 11.16 -0.21
C ILE A 43 3.57 12.61 0.18
N SER A 44 4.81 13.07 0.02
CA SER A 44 5.14 14.49 0.12
C SER A 44 5.47 15.04 -1.26
N HIS A 45 4.95 16.23 -1.55
CA HIS A 45 5.36 17.02 -2.72
C HIS A 45 6.46 18.03 -2.39
N ASN A 46 6.86 18.13 -1.11
CA ASN A 46 7.93 19.00 -0.67
C ASN A 46 9.27 18.28 -0.75
N VAL A 47 10.17 18.75 -1.63
CA VAL A 47 11.51 18.18 -1.79
C VAL A 47 12.43 18.36 -0.58
N SER A 48 12.04 19.22 0.38
CA SER A 48 12.79 19.47 1.63
C SER A 48 12.25 18.66 2.81
N ASP A 49 11.32 17.75 2.57
CA ASP A 49 10.75 16.92 3.62
C ASP A 49 11.81 16.03 4.28
N THR A 50 11.68 15.86 5.59
CA THR A 50 12.59 15.07 6.43
C THR A 50 11.95 13.79 6.95
N LEU A 51 10.69 13.51 6.56
CA LEU A 51 10.04 12.26 6.88
C LEU A 51 10.85 11.07 6.33
N PRO A 52 11.01 9.99 7.12
CA PRO A 52 11.73 8.80 6.67
C PRO A 52 10.98 8.11 5.52
N ILE A 53 11.75 7.50 4.62
CA ILE A 53 11.21 6.57 3.62
C ILE A 53 10.56 5.39 4.35
N LEU A 54 9.37 5.01 3.92
CA LEU A 54 8.69 3.83 4.43
C LEU A 54 9.35 2.59 3.79
N ILE A 55 10.32 2.01 4.50
CA ILE A 55 10.97 0.73 4.15
C ILE A 55 10.27 -0.37 4.92
N LEU A 56 9.51 -1.19 4.19
CA LEU A 56 8.71 -2.28 4.71
C LEU A 56 9.44 -3.61 4.56
N HIS A 57 9.21 -4.51 5.51
CA HIS A 57 9.68 -5.89 5.47
C HIS A 57 8.51 -6.85 5.30
N GLY A 58 8.51 -7.59 4.19
CA GLY A 58 7.43 -8.51 3.83
C GLY A 58 7.58 -9.88 4.47
N ALA A 59 6.50 -10.42 5.04
CA ALA A 59 6.45 -11.80 5.52
C ALA A 59 5.01 -12.33 5.55
N ASN A 60 4.77 -13.50 4.92
CA ASN A 60 3.50 -14.23 4.98
C ASN A 60 2.23 -13.38 4.71
N GLY A 61 2.30 -12.49 3.73
CA GLY A 61 1.19 -11.59 3.36
C GLY A 61 1.01 -10.39 4.28
N GLY A 62 1.90 -10.19 5.26
CA GLY A 62 2.01 -8.97 6.05
C GLY A 62 3.25 -8.16 5.68
N ALA A 63 3.28 -6.92 6.17
CA ALA A 63 4.42 -6.02 6.03
C ALA A 63 4.65 -5.29 7.35
N THR A 64 5.90 -5.17 7.78
CA THR A 64 6.28 -4.45 8.99
C THR A 64 7.24 -3.31 8.69
N TYR A 65 7.24 -2.31 9.55
CA TYR A 65 8.18 -1.19 9.51
C TYR A 65 8.90 -1.11 10.85
N THR A 66 10.19 -0.82 10.83
CA THR A 66 10.94 -0.41 12.01
C THR A 66 11.73 0.83 11.65
N ARG A 67 11.50 1.92 12.38
CA ARG A 67 12.21 3.17 12.11
C ARG A 67 13.72 2.99 12.26
N GLN A 68 14.48 3.53 11.31
CA GLN A 68 15.95 3.51 11.38
C GLN A 68 16.44 4.16 12.68
N GLY A 69 17.35 3.47 13.37
CA GLY A 69 17.90 3.91 14.66
C GLY A 69 17.02 3.59 15.87
N SER A 70 15.84 2.99 15.68
CA SER A 70 15.04 2.45 16.78
C SER A 70 15.49 1.05 17.18
N PRO A 71 15.19 0.59 18.42
CA PRO A 71 15.45 -0.79 18.83
C PRO A 71 14.71 -1.79 17.93
N PRO A 72 15.22 -3.02 17.71
CA PRO A 72 14.56 -4.03 16.87
C PRO A 72 13.16 -4.44 17.33
N THR A 73 12.83 -4.19 18.60
CA THR A 73 11.49 -4.46 19.14
C THR A 73 10.47 -3.37 18.82
N ALA A 74 10.90 -2.23 18.26
CA ALA A 74 10.05 -1.08 17.91
C ALA A 74 9.32 -1.25 16.56
N TRP A 75 9.12 -2.51 16.15
CA TRP A 75 8.41 -2.82 14.93
C TRP A 75 6.96 -2.33 15.01
N GLN A 76 6.41 -2.04 13.84
CA GLN A 76 5.03 -1.65 13.60
C GLN A 76 4.49 -2.53 12.46
N ASN A 77 3.24 -2.98 12.57
CA ASN A 77 2.58 -3.67 11.45
C ASN A 77 1.91 -2.64 10.54
N LEU A 78 2.08 -2.79 9.23
CA LEU A 78 1.23 -2.14 8.25
C LEU A 78 -0.17 -2.76 8.31
N TYR A 79 -1.20 -1.92 8.27
CA TYR A 79 -2.59 -2.36 8.23
C TYR A 79 -3.44 -1.51 7.30
N VAL A 80 -4.54 -2.11 6.84
CA VAL A 80 -5.68 -1.42 6.23
C VAL A 80 -6.91 -1.57 7.10
N ILE A 81 -7.89 -0.68 6.99
CA ILE A 81 -9.22 -0.88 7.61
C ILE A 81 -10.14 -1.49 6.55
N ALA A 82 -10.53 -2.75 6.73
CA ALA A 82 -11.42 -3.42 5.80
C ALA A 82 -12.82 -2.79 5.82
N GLY A 83 -13.45 -2.67 4.63
CA GLY A 83 -14.80 -2.10 4.51
C GLY A 83 -14.88 -0.58 4.65
N ALA A 84 -13.74 0.13 4.70
CA ALA A 84 -13.70 1.59 4.82
C ALA A 84 -12.62 2.18 3.90
N ASP A 85 -12.91 3.35 3.32
CA ASP A 85 -11.89 4.14 2.60
C ASP A 85 -11.06 4.91 3.63
N LYS A 86 -9.94 4.33 4.06
CA LYS A 86 -9.07 4.88 5.13
C LYS A 86 -7.60 4.83 4.78
N PRO A 87 -6.78 5.77 5.30
CA PRO A 87 -5.34 5.69 5.23
C PRO A 87 -4.82 4.32 5.66
N ILE A 88 -3.82 3.81 4.94
CA ILE A 88 -3.05 2.67 5.42
C ILE A 88 -2.19 3.13 6.58
N GLY A 89 -2.24 2.38 7.66
CA GLY A 89 -1.67 2.77 8.93
C GLY A 89 -0.56 1.83 9.39
N LEU A 90 0.20 2.30 10.37
CA LEU A 90 1.17 1.55 11.14
C LEU A 90 0.66 1.43 12.57
N THR A 91 0.79 0.25 13.17
CA THR A 91 0.50 0.10 14.60
C THR A 91 1.43 0.96 15.44
N ILE A 92 1.08 1.22 16.70
CA ILE A 92 1.99 1.92 17.63
C ILE A 92 3.29 1.09 17.75
N PRO A 93 4.49 1.71 17.79
CA PRO A 93 5.74 1.00 18.01
C PRO A 93 5.67 0.07 19.22
N HIS A 94 6.26 -1.12 19.10
CA HIS A 94 6.22 -2.17 20.13
C HIS A 94 4.82 -2.77 20.39
N SER A 95 3.84 -2.51 19.52
CA SER A 95 2.46 -2.94 19.73
C SER A 95 1.90 -3.68 18.52
N GLY A 96 1.25 -4.81 18.80
CA GLY A 96 0.35 -5.50 17.86
C GLY A 96 -1.10 -5.02 17.97
N ALA A 97 -1.38 -3.97 18.76
CA ALA A 97 -2.72 -3.43 18.90
C ALA A 97 -3.21 -2.84 17.57
N LEU A 98 -4.44 -3.18 17.22
CA LEU A 98 -5.06 -2.84 15.95
C LEU A 98 -6.37 -2.10 16.21
N PRO A 99 -6.69 -1.07 15.41
CA PRO A 99 -8.04 -0.50 15.38
C PRO A 99 -9.09 -1.55 14.95
N ASP A 100 -10.36 -1.26 15.23
CA ASP A 100 -11.47 -2.10 14.79
C ASP A 100 -11.44 -2.30 13.27
N ASN A 101 -11.66 -3.55 12.84
CA ASN A 101 -11.63 -3.99 11.44
C ASN A 101 -10.29 -3.81 10.72
N ALA A 102 -9.20 -3.51 11.43
CA ALA A 102 -7.89 -3.48 10.81
C ALA A 102 -7.41 -4.88 10.41
N LYS A 103 -6.73 -4.96 9.26
CA LYS A 103 -6.13 -6.17 8.71
C LYS A 103 -4.65 -5.93 8.43
N THR A 104 -3.81 -6.81 8.97
CA THR A 104 -2.34 -6.78 8.78
C THR A 104 -1.84 -7.84 7.79
N SER A 105 -2.73 -8.68 7.29
CA SER A 105 -2.43 -9.76 6.36
C SER A 105 -3.31 -9.64 5.11
N GLY A 106 -2.77 -10.07 3.97
CA GLY A 106 -3.45 -9.98 2.66
C GLY A 106 -2.68 -9.11 1.67
N PHE A 107 -1.59 -8.46 2.09
CA PHE A 107 -0.71 -7.71 1.21
C PHE A 107 0.10 -8.65 0.30
N ALA A 108 0.15 -8.32 -0.97
CA ALA A 108 0.96 -9.02 -1.96
C ALA A 108 1.31 -8.05 -3.10
N MET A 109 1.99 -8.54 -4.14
CA MET A 109 2.16 -7.78 -5.37
C MET A 109 1.72 -8.56 -6.61
N THR A 110 1.36 -7.87 -7.68
CA THR A 110 1.20 -8.51 -8.99
C THR A 110 2.56 -8.90 -9.58
N ASP A 111 2.56 -9.70 -10.65
CA ASP A 111 3.79 -10.00 -11.41
C ASP A 111 4.44 -8.72 -11.98
N ASP A 112 3.62 -7.73 -12.32
CA ASP A 112 4.06 -6.39 -12.72
C ASP A 112 4.51 -5.52 -11.54
N GLY A 113 4.62 -6.03 -10.31
CA GLY A 113 5.13 -5.26 -9.17
C GLY A 113 4.15 -4.26 -8.53
N TRP A 114 2.85 -4.32 -8.80
CA TRP A 114 1.85 -3.46 -8.17
C TRP A 114 1.40 -4.00 -6.83
N LEU A 115 1.29 -3.15 -5.81
CA LEU A 115 0.78 -3.51 -4.50
C LEU A 115 -0.69 -3.93 -4.59
N THR A 116 -1.01 -5.02 -3.91
CA THR A 116 -2.37 -5.54 -3.75
C THR A 116 -2.68 -5.78 -2.29
N PHE A 117 -3.97 -5.74 -1.96
CA PHE A 117 -4.50 -6.26 -0.70
C PHE A 117 -5.67 -7.19 -1.02
N GLU A 118 -5.61 -8.43 -0.51
CA GLU A 118 -6.58 -9.49 -0.82
C GLU A 118 -6.76 -9.72 -2.34
N GLY A 119 -5.71 -9.47 -3.13
CA GLY A 119 -5.70 -9.60 -4.58
C GLY A 119 -6.17 -8.36 -5.35
N GLU A 120 -6.61 -7.31 -4.66
CA GLU A 120 -7.11 -6.08 -5.28
C GLU A 120 -6.07 -4.96 -5.25
N GLN A 121 -5.95 -4.23 -6.36
CA GLN A 121 -5.13 -3.01 -6.46
C GLN A 121 -5.94 -1.77 -6.04
N ALA A 122 -6.55 -1.81 -4.86
CA ALA A 122 -7.51 -0.82 -4.40
C ALA A 122 -6.85 0.26 -3.51
N PHE A 123 -5.87 0.98 -4.07
CA PHE A 123 -5.18 2.08 -3.37
C PHE A 123 -5.31 3.41 -4.11
N ALA A 124 -5.29 4.51 -3.37
CA ALA A 124 -5.18 5.85 -3.94
C ALA A 124 -4.58 6.84 -2.92
N PRO A 125 -3.84 7.87 -3.36
CA PRO A 125 -3.58 9.04 -2.53
C PRO A 125 -4.88 9.75 -2.12
N THR A 126 -4.88 10.41 -0.97
CA THR A 126 -5.97 11.33 -0.61
C THR A 126 -6.13 12.42 -1.67
N THR A 127 -7.36 12.86 -1.91
CA THR A 127 -7.64 13.94 -2.88
C THR A 127 -7.29 15.32 -2.33
N GLU A 128 -7.25 15.47 -1.01
CA GLU A 128 -6.74 16.65 -0.34
C GLU A 128 -5.22 16.73 -0.55
N VAL A 129 -4.76 17.87 -1.05
CA VAL A 129 -3.35 18.16 -1.32
C VAL A 129 -2.85 19.10 -0.21
N ASP A 130 -2.78 18.56 1.00
CA ASP A 130 -2.08 19.21 2.11
C ASP A 130 -0.57 18.99 1.98
N GLU A 131 0.22 19.34 3.01
CA GLU A 131 1.66 19.10 3.04
C GLU A 131 2.02 17.63 2.76
N HIS A 132 1.17 16.71 3.23
CA HIS A 132 1.27 15.28 3.00
C HIS A 132 -0.06 14.69 2.53
N GLN A 133 -0.01 13.83 1.52
CA GLN A 133 -1.16 13.02 1.11
C GLN A 133 -1.06 11.62 1.68
N ASN A 134 -2.10 11.13 2.33
CA ASN A 134 -2.12 9.75 2.81
C ASN A 134 -2.35 8.77 1.66
N ILE A 135 -1.73 7.60 1.72
CA ILE A 135 -2.13 6.46 0.89
C ILE A 135 -3.36 5.80 1.54
N VAL A 136 -4.46 5.73 0.82
CA VAL A 136 -5.75 5.18 1.25
C VAL A 136 -5.96 3.80 0.64
N TYR A 137 -6.43 2.85 1.44
CA TYR A 137 -7.03 1.61 0.94
C TYR A 137 -8.54 1.82 0.74
N LEU A 138 -9.05 1.45 -0.44
CA LEU A 138 -10.40 1.76 -0.89
C LEU A 138 -11.38 0.63 -0.59
N GLY A 139 -11.53 0.29 0.68
CA GLY A 139 -12.31 -0.86 1.13
C GLY A 139 -13.84 -0.71 1.07
N ALA A 140 -14.39 0.49 0.84
CA ALA A 140 -15.84 0.77 0.89
C ALA A 140 -16.51 0.95 -0.49
N ASN A 141 -15.92 0.42 -1.56
CA ASN A 141 -16.35 0.61 -2.96
C ASN A 141 -15.96 1.97 -3.57
N ASN A 142 -14.76 2.49 -3.25
CA ASN A 142 -14.14 3.65 -3.91
C ASN A 142 -15.01 4.93 -3.90
N GLY A 143 -15.50 5.38 -2.75
CA GLY A 143 -16.53 6.44 -2.58
C GLY A 143 -16.15 7.88 -3.00
N GLY A 144 -15.39 8.04 -4.08
CA GLY A 144 -14.91 9.32 -4.63
C GLY A 144 -13.45 9.31 -5.09
N TYR A 145 -12.73 8.20 -4.90
CA TYR A 145 -11.32 8.10 -5.24
C TYR A 145 -11.10 7.53 -6.65
N GLN A 146 -10.19 8.16 -7.39
CA GLN A 146 -9.61 7.52 -8.57
C GLN A 146 -8.52 6.56 -8.11
N GLN A 147 -8.75 5.25 -8.29
CA GLN A 147 -7.74 4.23 -8.03
C GLN A 147 -6.43 4.60 -8.73
N ALA A 148 -5.35 4.57 -7.97
CA ALA A 148 -4.01 4.89 -8.43
C ALA A 148 -3.06 3.76 -8.00
N PRO A 149 -2.56 2.93 -8.94
CA PRO A 149 -1.63 1.87 -8.62
C PRO A 149 -0.41 2.38 -7.83
N ILE A 150 -0.01 1.59 -6.83
CA ILE A 150 1.19 1.81 -6.02
C ILE A 150 2.19 0.72 -6.36
N TRP A 151 3.41 1.09 -6.71
CA TRP A 151 4.46 0.15 -7.09
C TRP A 151 5.24 -0.34 -5.88
N VAL A 152 5.51 -1.65 -5.81
CA VAL A 152 6.40 -2.28 -4.84
C VAL A 152 7.82 -2.30 -5.41
N LYS A 153 8.71 -1.51 -4.81
CA LYS A 153 10.12 -1.43 -5.22
C LYS A 153 11.00 -2.16 -4.21
N GLU A 154 11.56 -3.29 -4.62
CA GLU A 154 12.53 -4.05 -3.82
C GLU A 154 13.70 -3.16 -3.37
N CYS A 155 14.04 -3.25 -2.08
CA CYS A 155 15.10 -2.50 -1.43
C CYS A 155 16.26 -3.45 -1.11
N ARG A 156 17.23 -3.59 -2.04
CA ARG A 156 18.37 -4.48 -1.84
C ARG A 156 19.45 -3.82 -0.98
N GLY A 157 19.75 -4.41 0.18
CA GLY A 157 20.77 -3.89 1.10
C GLY A 157 20.28 -2.78 2.03
N CYS A 158 18.96 -2.64 2.12
CA CYS A 158 18.25 -1.97 3.18
C CYS A 158 17.93 -3.02 4.25
#